data_AF-V6K7L9-F1
#
_entry.id   AF-V6K7L9-F1
#
_cell.length_a   1.000
_cell.length_b   1.000
_cell.length_c   1.000
_cell.angle_alpha   90.00
_cell.angle_beta   90.00
_cell.angle_gamma   90.00
#
_symmetry.space_group_name_H-M   'P 1'
#
loop_
_entity.id
_entity.type
_entity.pdbx_description
1 polymer ?
#
loop_
_entity_poly.entity_id
_entity_poly.type
_entity_poly.pdbx_seq_one_letter_code
_entity_poly.pdbx_strand_id
1 'polypeptide(L)'
;MTAAPLADTAAHLRSRLLAYLRSPLSRQYYAYVLQHGQTFTMPATWGALPPDQRIEKVLAAEARRVANGRTFGLDTPLLSVARAVAEQREQELPFIEDVLPAPSGLFTAPEPLCDLGQASMVAVTWGTPMEGFGPGVHLTWWAVHHSQESDVREGGPTLVPDFDLHLPYAPLVDSRLWQAEVPSGLLYSHLPLRTVVAAWYALTTHGVQIDERRPEPSVGRALAAQKAKNRSVHVATTESAEVVREALIARAATHAASLREAGAVGGFRDVATTPATVSHGVFAPELDYQLDVTGRRVASWYRHAAEHWHRLELEITQTYPGIFQHLEEMRVREYGRWPSWCWMPSAEVAAWLVSFYGVPARQAMWDGVRIAAVGAWRSGGRHALLPADNQPTSGAQSPVPRDLPERMPTPGMGLIIQGPDSTRLILAFVDHHENNEKCPELVLVSDEGVPGCSFRELTKFTLLLTGETLTDAVRATQQYYDQAAIAIGQAPAPTDETLYAEHADLLSRFIRPLTAVCAPEAPVAEAGVLVGRKPEAPWPPEPGLLDEMQLWLLGNRTTA
;
A
#
# COMPACT_ATOMS: atom_id res chain seq x y z
N MET A 1 13.03 -45.06 1.73
CA MET A 1 14.12 -44.36 1.02
C MET A 1 14.68 -43.30 1.96
N THR A 2 16.00 -43.15 1.99
CA THR A 2 16.72 -42.47 3.07
C THR A 2 16.37 -40.97 3.12
N ALA A 3 16.03 -40.46 4.30
CA ALA A 3 15.77 -39.04 4.57
C ALA A 3 17.03 -38.26 5.00
N ALA A 4 18.21 -38.91 5.03
CA ALA A 4 19.52 -38.26 5.13
C ALA A 4 19.86 -37.27 3.97
N PRO A 5 19.63 -37.58 2.68
CA PRO A 5 19.99 -36.69 1.58
C PRO A 5 19.22 -35.36 1.60
N LEU A 6 17.99 -35.33 2.14
CA LEU A 6 17.22 -34.09 2.23
C LEU A 6 17.78 -33.14 3.29
N ALA A 7 18.22 -33.66 4.44
CA ALA A 7 18.88 -32.86 5.46
C ALA A 7 20.18 -32.24 4.93
N ASP A 8 20.96 -33.02 4.18
CA ASP A 8 22.21 -32.55 3.58
C ASP A 8 21.99 -31.55 2.46
N THR A 9 21.01 -31.76 1.58
CA THR A 9 20.64 -30.80 0.53
C THR A 9 20.24 -29.45 1.14
N ALA A 10 19.37 -29.46 2.14
CA ALA A 10 18.92 -28.22 2.78
C ALA A 10 20.05 -27.49 3.53
N ALA A 11 20.91 -28.24 4.22
CA ALA A 11 22.07 -27.69 4.91
C ALA A 11 23.11 -27.12 3.94
N HIS A 12 23.38 -27.80 2.82
CA HIS A 12 24.26 -27.30 1.76
C HIS A 12 23.70 -26.02 1.14
N LEU A 13 22.42 -25.99 0.82
CA LEU A 13 21.78 -24.81 0.24
C LEU A 13 21.88 -23.60 1.17
N ARG A 14 21.57 -23.78 2.46
CA ARG A 14 21.76 -22.73 3.47
C ARG A 14 23.20 -22.25 3.54
N SER A 15 24.17 -23.18 3.51
CA SER A 15 25.59 -22.83 3.52
C SER A 15 25.99 -22.01 2.29
N ARG A 16 25.49 -22.39 1.11
CA ARG A 16 25.71 -21.67 -0.16
C ARG A 16 25.11 -20.27 -0.11
N LEU A 17 23.89 -20.12 0.41
CA LEU A 17 23.23 -18.83 0.58
C LEU A 17 24.02 -17.88 1.49
N LEU A 18 24.50 -18.38 2.63
CA LEU A 18 25.34 -17.58 3.53
C LEU A 18 26.67 -17.18 2.89
N ALA A 19 27.28 -18.08 2.11
CA ALA A 19 28.50 -17.76 1.37
C ALA A 19 28.25 -16.71 0.30
N TYR A 20 27.16 -16.84 -0.47
CA TYR A 20 26.74 -15.86 -1.48
C TYR A 20 26.51 -14.49 -0.86
N LEU A 21 25.65 -14.38 0.17
CA LEU A 21 25.29 -13.13 0.86
C LEU A 21 26.48 -12.38 1.47
N ARG A 22 27.61 -13.07 1.67
CA ARG A 22 28.87 -12.49 2.20
C ARG A 22 29.95 -12.31 1.14
N SER A 23 29.67 -12.75 -0.08
CA SER A 23 30.60 -12.65 -1.20
C SER A 23 30.50 -11.26 -1.86
N PRO A 24 31.58 -10.79 -2.51
CA PRO A 24 31.54 -9.61 -3.36
C PRO A 24 30.50 -9.70 -4.48
N LEU A 25 30.18 -10.92 -4.95
CA LEU A 25 29.20 -11.17 -6.00
C LEU A 25 27.80 -10.71 -5.59
N SER A 26 27.39 -10.95 -4.35
CA SER A 26 26.09 -10.48 -3.86
C SER A 26 26.00 -8.95 -3.86
N ARG A 27 27.06 -8.26 -3.42
CA ARG A 27 27.11 -6.79 -3.46
C ARG A 27 27.02 -6.26 -4.90
N GLN A 28 27.72 -6.90 -5.85
CA GLN A 28 27.64 -6.55 -7.27
C GLN A 28 26.22 -6.76 -7.82
N TYR A 29 25.58 -7.87 -7.46
CA TYR A 29 24.20 -8.17 -7.87
C TYR A 29 23.22 -7.11 -7.36
N TYR A 30 23.23 -6.81 -6.06
CA TYR A 30 22.32 -5.79 -5.49
C TYR A 30 22.62 -4.38 -6.00
N ALA A 31 23.89 -4.06 -6.30
CA ALA A 31 24.24 -2.81 -6.97
C ALA A 31 23.68 -2.75 -8.40
N TYR A 32 23.78 -3.85 -9.15
CA TYR A 32 23.19 -3.97 -10.48
C TYR A 32 21.67 -3.78 -10.44
N VAL A 33 20.98 -4.46 -9.52
CA VAL A 33 19.53 -4.36 -9.32
C VAL A 33 19.12 -2.91 -9.05
N LEU A 34 19.78 -2.22 -8.10
CA LEU A 34 19.53 -0.80 -7.82
C LEU A 34 19.72 0.12 -9.03
N GLN A 35 20.74 -0.14 -9.85
CA GLN A 35 21.07 0.70 -11.01
C GLN A 35 20.07 0.54 -12.16
N HIS A 36 19.50 -0.65 -12.34
CA HIS A 36 18.62 -0.98 -13.47
C HIS A 36 17.13 -0.82 -13.14
N GLY A 37 16.80 -0.14 -12.03
CA GLY A 37 15.42 0.18 -11.66
C GLY A 37 14.60 -1.02 -11.19
N GLN A 38 15.21 -2.20 -11.04
CA GLN A 38 14.60 -3.31 -10.33
C GLN A 38 14.71 -3.02 -8.82
N THR A 39 13.59 -2.95 -8.12
CA THR A 39 13.59 -2.67 -6.68
C THR A 39 13.41 -3.97 -5.90
N PHE A 40 14.34 -4.26 -4.99
CA PHE A 40 14.09 -5.19 -3.90
C PHE A 40 13.32 -4.48 -2.78
N THR A 41 12.65 -5.25 -1.93
CA THR A 41 11.78 -4.69 -0.90
C THR A 41 12.63 -4.08 0.22
N MET A 42 12.66 -2.75 0.28
CA MET A 42 13.35 -2.01 1.35
C MET A 42 12.39 -1.02 2.00
N PRO A 43 12.54 -0.74 3.32
CA PRO A 43 11.78 0.29 3.98
C PRO A 43 11.93 1.62 3.27
N ALA A 44 10.85 2.37 3.09
CA ALA A 44 10.89 3.68 2.45
C ALA A 44 11.84 4.67 3.17
N THR A 45 12.02 4.50 4.49
CA THR A 45 13.01 5.25 5.28
C THR A 45 14.45 5.06 4.80
N TRP A 46 14.75 3.96 4.09
CA TRP A 46 16.08 3.71 3.54
C TRP A 46 16.30 4.42 2.21
N GLY A 47 15.25 4.95 1.56
CA GLY A 47 15.34 5.67 0.29
C GLY A 47 16.29 6.88 0.34
N ALA A 48 16.44 7.51 1.50
CA ALA A 48 17.37 8.63 1.72
C ALA A 48 18.84 8.20 1.93
N LEU A 49 19.11 6.89 2.08
CA LEU A 49 20.46 6.39 2.33
C LEU A 49 21.27 6.29 1.02
N PRO A 50 22.60 6.52 1.08
CA PRO A 50 23.48 6.23 -0.05
C PRO A 50 23.30 4.80 -0.56
N PRO A 51 23.39 4.53 -1.89
CA PRO A 51 23.19 3.21 -2.46
C PRO A 51 23.96 2.09 -1.75
N ASP A 52 25.25 2.32 -1.46
CA ASP A 52 26.09 1.33 -0.78
C ASP A 52 25.56 0.97 0.62
N GLN A 53 25.05 1.96 1.36
CA GLN A 53 24.46 1.71 2.69
C GLN A 53 23.16 0.93 2.60
N ARG A 54 22.33 1.18 1.57
CA ARG A 54 21.12 0.39 1.31
C ARG A 54 21.45 -1.07 1.03
N ILE A 55 22.43 -1.31 0.15
CA ILE A 55 22.90 -2.66 -0.19
C ILE A 55 23.41 -3.38 1.06
N GLU A 56 24.29 -2.75 1.85
CA GLU A 56 24.84 -3.37 3.06
C GLU A 56 23.75 -3.70 4.08
N LYS A 57 22.75 -2.84 4.26
CA LYS A 57 21.63 -3.10 5.17
C LYS A 57 20.78 -4.29 4.72
N VAL A 58 20.47 -4.41 3.42
CA VAL A 58 19.75 -5.56 2.86
C VAL A 58 20.54 -6.85 3.02
N LEU A 59 21.82 -6.85 2.62
CA LEU A 59 22.69 -8.01 2.76
C LEU A 59 22.83 -8.45 4.22
N ALA A 60 22.97 -7.50 5.14
CA ALA A 60 23.06 -7.78 6.57
C ALA A 60 21.75 -8.34 7.15
N ALA A 61 20.59 -7.82 6.72
CA ALA A 61 19.28 -8.32 7.12
C ALA A 61 19.07 -9.76 6.61
N GLU A 62 19.36 -10.02 5.34
CA GLU A 62 19.23 -11.36 4.76
C GLU A 62 20.19 -12.37 5.38
N ALA A 63 21.47 -12.00 5.50
CA ALA A 63 22.47 -12.87 6.12
C ALA A 63 22.08 -13.22 7.55
N ARG A 64 21.47 -12.29 8.27
CA ARG A 64 20.94 -12.52 9.62
C ARG A 64 19.74 -13.48 9.61
N ARG A 65 18.79 -13.32 8.69
CA ARG A 65 17.64 -14.25 8.53
C ARG A 65 18.12 -15.65 8.23
N VAL A 66 18.99 -15.83 7.23
CA VAL A 66 19.52 -17.16 6.87
C VAL A 66 20.38 -17.75 7.99
N ALA A 67 21.18 -16.95 8.70
CA ALA A 67 22.03 -17.45 9.78
C ALA A 67 21.24 -17.85 11.04
N ASN A 68 20.15 -17.16 11.35
CA ASN A 68 19.36 -17.37 12.56
C ASN A 68 18.15 -18.28 12.36
N GLY A 69 17.62 -18.37 11.13
CA GLY A 69 16.39 -19.11 10.83
C GLY A 69 16.49 -20.61 11.09
N ARG A 70 15.34 -21.26 11.27
CA ARG A 70 15.23 -22.72 11.22
C ARG A 70 15.24 -23.21 9.77
N THR A 71 15.85 -24.34 9.49
CA THR A 71 15.90 -24.91 8.14
C THR A 71 14.94 -26.09 8.06
N PHE A 72 14.07 -26.07 7.07
CA PHE A 72 13.11 -27.14 6.80
C PHE A 72 13.42 -27.79 5.46
N GLY A 73 13.47 -29.12 5.42
CA GLY A 73 13.51 -29.89 4.17
C GLY A 73 12.14 -30.53 3.97
N LEU A 74 11.43 -30.13 2.92
CA LEU A 74 10.15 -30.72 2.54
C LEU A 74 10.39 -31.93 1.65
N ASP A 75 9.81 -33.08 1.98
CA ASP A 75 9.83 -34.22 1.08
C ASP A 75 8.93 -33.97 -0.16
N THR A 76 9.09 -34.81 -1.19
CA THR A 76 8.35 -34.68 -2.45
C THR A 76 6.83 -34.74 -2.26
N PRO A 77 6.26 -35.67 -1.45
CA PRO A 77 4.83 -35.67 -1.15
C PRO A 77 4.30 -34.36 -0.57
N LEU A 78 4.99 -33.76 0.41
CA LEU A 78 4.55 -32.50 1.01
C LEU A 78 4.61 -31.33 0.03
N LEU A 79 5.68 -31.26 -0.78
CA LEU A 79 5.78 -30.24 -1.83
C LEU A 79 4.64 -30.38 -2.85
N SER A 80 4.32 -31.62 -3.25
CA SER A 80 3.22 -31.89 -4.18
C SER A 80 1.87 -31.43 -3.62
N VAL A 81 1.61 -31.67 -2.32
CA VAL A 81 0.40 -31.16 -1.65
C VAL A 81 0.35 -29.63 -1.66
N ALA A 82 1.45 -28.98 -1.28
CA ALA A 82 1.51 -27.51 -1.25
C ALA A 82 1.24 -26.88 -2.63
N ARG A 83 1.81 -27.46 -3.69
CA ARG A 83 1.56 -27.04 -5.08
C ARG A 83 0.11 -27.26 -5.51
N ALA A 84 -0.43 -28.45 -5.25
CA ALA A 84 -1.80 -28.80 -5.63
C ALA A 84 -2.82 -27.85 -4.99
N VAL A 85 -2.62 -27.48 -3.71
CA VAL A 85 -3.48 -26.49 -3.05
C VAL A 85 -3.23 -25.08 -3.57
N ALA A 86 -1.98 -24.71 -3.86
CA ALA A 86 -1.66 -23.40 -4.43
C ALA A 86 -2.32 -23.18 -5.79
N GLU A 87 -2.47 -24.23 -6.61
CA GLU A 87 -3.15 -24.20 -7.91
C GLU A 87 -4.68 -24.06 -7.80
N GLN A 88 -5.28 -24.49 -6.68
CA GLN A 88 -6.71 -24.33 -6.41
C GLN A 88 -7.02 -22.87 -6.06
N ARG A 89 -7.26 -22.03 -7.08
CA ARG A 89 -7.48 -20.58 -6.90
C ARG A 89 -8.65 -20.24 -5.97
N GLU A 90 -9.68 -21.07 -5.96
CA GLU A 90 -10.85 -20.90 -5.09
C GLU A 90 -10.53 -21.17 -3.61
N GLN A 91 -9.44 -21.87 -3.32
CA GLN A 91 -9.01 -22.12 -1.96
C GLN A 91 -8.38 -20.85 -1.36
N GLU A 92 -9.05 -20.30 -0.35
CA GLU A 92 -8.51 -19.21 0.45
C GLU A 92 -7.36 -19.71 1.31
N LEU A 93 -6.25 -18.96 1.31
CA LEU A 93 -5.06 -19.21 2.13
C LEU A 93 -4.74 -17.96 2.96
N PRO A 94 -5.48 -17.68 4.04
CA PRO A 94 -5.23 -16.50 4.86
C PRO A 94 -3.81 -16.50 5.42
N PHE A 95 -3.15 -15.34 5.40
CA PHE A 95 -1.80 -15.19 5.92
C PHE A 95 -1.82 -14.52 7.30
N ILE A 96 -1.69 -15.33 8.35
CA ILE A 96 -1.57 -14.89 9.75
C ILE A 96 -0.26 -15.40 10.35
N GLU A 97 0.23 -14.75 11.40
CA GLU A 97 1.47 -15.17 12.10
C GLU A 97 1.44 -16.66 12.51
N ASP A 98 0.28 -17.17 12.92
CA ASP A 98 0.06 -18.56 13.36
C ASP A 98 0.30 -19.63 12.28
N VAL A 99 0.37 -19.26 10.99
CA VAL A 99 0.69 -20.22 9.93
C VAL A 99 2.20 -20.48 9.83
N LEU A 100 3.03 -19.59 10.37
CA LEU A 100 4.47 -19.73 10.26
C LEU A 100 4.98 -20.90 11.11
N PRO A 101 5.80 -21.80 10.56
CA PRO A 101 6.38 -22.89 11.33
C PRO A 101 7.50 -22.43 12.28
N ALA A 102 7.98 -21.19 12.12
CA ALA A 102 8.94 -20.52 13.01
C ALA A 102 8.95 -19.00 12.75
N PRO A 103 9.40 -18.16 13.71
CA PRO A 103 9.52 -16.71 13.50
C PRO A 103 10.51 -16.30 12.39
N SER A 104 11.46 -17.18 12.07
CA SER A 104 12.34 -17.05 10.90
C SER A 104 12.81 -18.42 10.44
N GLY A 105 12.99 -18.56 9.13
CA GLY A 105 13.42 -19.83 8.57
C GLY A 105 13.77 -19.79 7.11
N LEU A 106 14.12 -20.97 6.62
CA LEU A 106 14.30 -21.30 5.23
C LEU A 106 13.67 -22.67 5.00
N PHE A 107 12.97 -22.85 3.89
CA PHE A 107 12.63 -24.19 3.43
C PHE A 107 13.05 -24.42 1.99
N THR A 108 13.27 -25.69 1.68
CA THR A 108 13.66 -26.20 0.36
C THR A 108 13.15 -27.64 0.20
N ALA A 109 13.27 -28.19 -1.00
CA ALA A 109 12.81 -29.52 -1.35
C ALA A 109 13.79 -30.19 -2.35
N PRO A 110 13.68 -31.51 -2.60
CA PRO A 110 14.49 -32.20 -3.61
C PRO A 110 14.29 -31.66 -5.03
N GLU A 111 13.10 -31.15 -5.32
CA GLU A 111 12.73 -30.51 -6.57
C GLU A 111 12.63 -29.00 -6.36
N PRO A 112 12.73 -28.17 -7.42
CA PRO A 112 12.37 -26.75 -7.33
C PRO A 112 11.00 -26.60 -6.66
N LEU A 113 10.80 -25.54 -5.89
CA LEU A 113 9.53 -25.22 -5.27
C LEU A 113 8.51 -24.75 -6.31
N CYS A 114 8.94 -23.90 -7.25
CA CYS A 114 8.15 -23.43 -8.39
C CYS A 114 9.05 -23.18 -9.60
N ASP A 115 8.52 -23.41 -10.80
CA ASP A 115 9.11 -22.98 -12.06
C ASP A 115 8.66 -21.54 -12.35
N LEU A 116 9.61 -20.66 -12.66
CA LEU A 116 9.41 -19.25 -12.98
C LEU A 116 9.66 -18.96 -14.47
N GLY A 117 9.74 -20.02 -15.30
CA GLY A 117 9.98 -19.95 -16.73
C GLY A 117 11.46 -19.82 -17.07
N GLN A 118 12.08 -18.68 -16.74
CA GLN A 118 13.52 -18.47 -16.98
C GLN A 118 14.41 -18.84 -15.78
N ALA A 119 13.79 -19.15 -14.64
CA ALA A 119 14.47 -19.57 -13.43
C ALA A 119 13.64 -20.59 -12.66
N SER A 120 14.29 -21.35 -11.79
CA SER A 120 13.66 -22.30 -10.89
C SER A 120 13.85 -21.85 -9.44
N MET A 121 12.76 -21.62 -8.71
CA MET A 121 12.79 -21.28 -7.28
C MET A 121 13.20 -22.52 -6.48
N VAL A 122 14.35 -22.51 -5.82
CA VAL A 122 14.88 -23.67 -5.07
C VAL A 122 14.83 -23.52 -3.56
N ALA A 123 14.68 -22.29 -3.06
CA ALA A 123 14.51 -22.01 -1.65
C ALA A 123 13.69 -20.74 -1.41
N VAL A 124 13.10 -20.67 -0.23
CA VAL A 124 12.45 -19.47 0.29
C VAL A 124 13.00 -19.21 1.68
N THR A 125 13.37 -17.96 1.96
CA THR A 125 13.74 -17.49 3.30
C THR A 125 12.66 -16.58 3.83
N TRP A 126 12.41 -16.65 5.14
CA TRP A 126 11.52 -15.74 5.81
C TRP A 126 12.05 -15.31 7.18
N GLY A 127 11.57 -14.19 7.67
CA GLY A 127 11.78 -13.80 9.05
C GLY A 127 11.20 -12.44 9.37
N THR A 128 11.66 -11.90 10.50
CA THR A 128 11.28 -10.56 10.95
C THR A 128 11.48 -9.54 9.82
N PRO A 129 10.56 -8.57 9.67
CA PRO A 129 10.70 -7.49 8.71
C PRO A 129 11.99 -6.71 8.93
N MET A 130 12.50 -6.09 7.87
CA MET A 130 13.62 -5.15 8.02
C MET A 130 13.17 -3.95 8.88
N GLU A 131 14.13 -3.34 9.58
CA GLU A 131 13.89 -2.16 10.41
C GLU A 131 13.24 -1.03 9.59
N GLY A 132 12.01 -0.65 9.95
CA GLY A 132 11.22 0.34 9.21
C GLY A 132 10.09 -0.26 8.38
N PHE A 133 9.81 -1.57 8.46
CA PHE A 133 8.54 -2.15 8.02
C PHE A 133 7.59 -2.37 9.21
N GLY A 134 6.29 -2.36 8.94
CA GLY A 134 5.26 -2.75 9.91
C GLY A 134 5.34 -4.24 10.32
N PRO A 135 4.49 -4.68 11.26
CA PRO A 135 4.41 -6.08 11.66
C PRO A 135 4.08 -6.99 10.48
N GLY A 136 4.88 -8.04 10.30
CA GLY A 136 4.71 -8.96 9.19
C GLY A 136 5.88 -9.92 9.05
N VAL A 137 6.06 -10.42 7.84
CA VAL A 137 7.18 -11.26 7.44
C VAL A 137 7.87 -10.63 6.25
N HIS A 138 9.16 -10.81 6.16
CA HIS A 138 9.87 -10.52 4.94
C HIS A 138 10.36 -11.82 4.31
N LEU A 139 10.15 -11.95 3.01
CA LEU A 139 10.32 -13.16 2.21
C LEU A 139 11.25 -12.93 1.03
N THR A 140 12.15 -13.88 0.80
CA THR A 140 13.07 -13.86 -0.34
C THR A 140 13.01 -15.19 -1.06
N TRP A 141 12.87 -15.12 -2.39
CA TRP A 141 12.88 -16.29 -3.27
C TRP A 141 14.27 -16.46 -3.82
N TRP A 142 14.80 -17.66 -3.71
CA TRP A 142 16.14 -17.99 -4.19
C TRP A 142 16.00 -18.89 -5.41
N ALA A 143 16.46 -18.39 -6.55
CA ALA A 143 16.29 -19.06 -7.83
C ALA A 143 17.61 -19.37 -8.53
N VAL A 144 17.56 -20.37 -9.40
CA VAL A 144 18.63 -20.74 -10.32
C VAL A 144 18.15 -20.42 -11.74
N HIS A 145 18.85 -19.54 -12.46
CA HIS A 145 18.49 -19.17 -13.84
C HIS A 145 18.96 -20.19 -14.87
N HIS A 146 18.09 -20.55 -15.81
CA HIS A 146 18.36 -21.56 -16.84
C HIS A 146 19.35 -21.09 -17.93
N SER A 147 19.43 -19.78 -18.17
CA SER A 147 20.25 -19.20 -19.24
C SER A 147 21.74 -19.04 -18.90
N GLN A 148 22.16 -19.32 -17.65
CA GLN A 148 23.56 -19.23 -17.21
C GLN A 148 24.32 -20.56 -17.25
N GLU A 149 23.73 -21.64 -17.79
CA GLU A 149 24.40 -22.93 -17.92
C GLU A 149 25.66 -22.89 -18.81
N SER A 150 25.81 -21.88 -19.68
CA SER A 150 26.96 -21.73 -20.59
C SER A 150 28.19 -21.03 -20.01
N ASP A 151 28.09 -20.37 -18.84
CA ASP A 151 29.20 -19.62 -18.22
C ASP A 151 29.80 -20.31 -16.97
N VAL A 152 29.57 -21.62 -16.82
CA VAL A 152 30.07 -22.43 -15.70
C VAL A 152 31.58 -22.69 -15.85
N ARG A 153 32.39 -21.65 -15.61
CA ARG A 153 33.77 -21.82 -15.14
C ARG A 153 33.73 -22.02 -13.62
N GLU A 154 33.87 -23.27 -13.21
CA GLU A 154 34.24 -23.76 -11.85
C GLU A 154 33.30 -23.47 -10.65
N GLY A 155 32.19 -22.72 -10.79
CA GLY A 155 31.37 -22.26 -9.65
C GLY A 155 30.02 -22.94 -9.38
N GLY A 156 29.51 -23.78 -10.28
CA GLY A 156 28.13 -24.29 -10.24
C GLY A 156 27.08 -23.20 -10.54
N PRO A 157 25.77 -23.57 -10.61
CA PRO A 157 24.71 -22.61 -10.94
C PRO A 157 24.62 -21.48 -9.91
N THR A 158 24.62 -20.23 -10.38
CA THR A 158 24.53 -19.04 -9.53
C THR A 158 23.15 -18.96 -8.89
N LEU A 159 23.12 -19.02 -7.57
CA LEU A 159 21.91 -18.85 -6.77
C LEU A 159 21.75 -17.36 -6.45
N VAL A 160 20.70 -16.74 -6.96
CA VAL A 160 20.42 -15.30 -6.77
C VAL A 160 19.02 -15.11 -6.16
N PRO A 161 18.81 -14.00 -5.42
CA PRO A 161 17.48 -13.63 -4.99
C PRO A 161 16.70 -13.13 -6.21
N ASP A 162 15.60 -13.78 -6.56
CA ASP A 162 14.80 -13.43 -7.74
C ASP A 162 13.63 -12.50 -7.41
N PHE A 163 13.07 -12.68 -6.21
CA PHE A 163 11.94 -11.89 -5.73
C PHE A 163 12.07 -11.67 -4.23
N ASP A 164 11.68 -10.48 -3.78
CA ASP A 164 11.76 -10.06 -2.39
C ASP A 164 10.50 -9.29 -1.99
N LEU A 165 9.92 -9.60 -0.83
CA LEU A 165 8.59 -9.13 -0.44
C LEU A 165 8.46 -8.96 1.08
N HIS A 166 7.75 -7.90 1.50
CA HIS A 166 7.21 -7.77 2.85
C HIS A 166 5.71 -8.12 2.84
N LEU A 167 5.32 -9.11 3.64
CA LEU A 167 3.93 -9.50 3.88
C LEU A 167 3.47 -9.01 5.27
N PRO A 168 2.59 -8.00 5.36
CA PRO A 168 2.03 -7.56 6.64
C PRO A 168 1.02 -8.56 7.22
N TYR A 169 0.84 -8.58 8.55
CA TYR A 169 -0.06 -9.54 9.23
C TYR A 169 -1.52 -9.09 9.39
N ALA A 170 -1.87 -7.80 9.31
CA ALA A 170 -3.20 -7.33 9.70
C ALA A 170 -3.69 -6.12 8.88
N PRO A 171 -4.95 -6.14 8.38
CA PRO A 171 -5.72 -7.30 7.96
C PRO A 171 -5.93 -7.31 6.44
N LEU A 172 -5.92 -8.45 5.77
CA LEU A 172 -5.40 -9.77 6.17
C LEU A 172 -5.16 -10.67 4.98
N VAL A 173 -5.20 -10.15 3.76
CA VAL A 173 -4.93 -10.96 2.59
C VAL A 173 -4.25 -10.08 1.56
N ASP A 174 -2.97 -10.38 1.32
CA ASP A 174 -2.35 -10.04 0.06
C ASP A 174 -3.29 -10.52 -1.05
N SER A 175 -3.74 -9.65 -1.95
CA SER A 175 -4.73 -10.02 -2.97
C SER A 175 -4.28 -11.21 -3.82
N ARG A 176 -2.96 -11.44 -3.92
CA ARG A 176 -2.36 -12.61 -4.58
C ARG A 176 -2.61 -13.94 -3.85
N LEU A 177 -3.13 -13.93 -2.63
CA LEU A 177 -3.47 -15.13 -1.87
C LEU A 177 -4.97 -15.48 -1.90
N TRP A 178 -5.80 -14.64 -2.50
CA TRP A 178 -7.27 -14.84 -2.52
C TRP A 178 -7.91 -14.61 -3.88
N GLN A 179 -7.48 -13.63 -4.67
CA GLN A 179 -8.21 -13.28 -5.88
C GLN A 179 -8.05 -14.36 -6.96
N ALA A 180 -9.17 -14.83 -7.50
CA ALA A 180 -9.19 -15.75 -8.65
C ALA A 180 -8.58 -15.10 -9.91
N GLU A 181 -8.68 -13.78 -10.00
CA GLU A 181 -8.10 -12.92 -11.03
C GLU A 181 -7.07 -11.99 -10.42
N VAL A 182 -5.83 -12.09 -10.90
CA VAL A 182 -4.70 -11.31 -10.42
C VAL A 182 -4.25 -10.39 -11.55
N PRO A 183 -3.91 -9.12 -11.29
CA PRO A 183 -3.37 -8.22 -12.30
C PRO A 183 -2.18 -8.86 -13.05
N SER A 184 -2.08 -8.59 -14.36
CA SER A 184 -1.07 -9.23 -15.22
C SER A 184 0.37 -9.05 -14.72
N GLY A 185 0.69 -7.90 -14.13
CA GLY A 185 2.01 -7.62 -13.54
C GLY A 185 2.33 -8.41 -12.27
N LEU A 186 1.32 -8.93 -11.56
CA LEU A 186 1.49 -9.71 -10.33
C LEU A 186 1.43 -11.22 -10.56
N LEU A 187 1.04 -11.68 -11.76
CA LEU A 187 0.96 -13.10 -12.14
C LEU A 187 2.24 -13.86 -11.83
N TYR A 188 3.40 -13.24 -12.11
CA TYR A 188 4.71 -13.83 -11.85
C TYR A 188 4.91 -14.19 -10.36
N SER A 189 4.32 -13.39 -9.45
CA SER A 189 4.53 -13.56 -8.02
C SER A 189 3.46 -14.43 -7.31
N HIS A 190 2.32 -14.70 -7.97
CA HIS A 190 1.14 -15.30 -7.35
C HIS A 190 1.29 -16.78 -6.97
N LEU A 191 1.54 -17.65 -7.95
CA LEU A 191 1.59 -19.10 -7.73
C LEU A 191 2.73 -19.50 -6.77
N PRO A 192 3.95 -18.95 -6.89
CA PRO A 192 5.01 -19.29 -5.96
C PRO A 192 4.67 -18.81 -4.54
N LEU A 193 4.12 -17.61 -4.36
CA LEU A 193 3.69 -17.11 -3.05
C LEU A 193 2.62 -18.01 -2.40
N ARG A 194 1.60 -18.43 -3.16
CA ARG A 194 0.59 -19.40 -2.67
C ARG A 194 1.21 -20.73 -2.29
N THR A 195 2.19 -21.20 -3.06
CA THR A 195 2.95 -22.43 -2.75
C THR A 195 3.71 -22.30 -1.44
N VAL A 196 4.30 -21.13 -1.18
CA VAL A 196 4.98 -20.84 0.10
C VAL A 196 4.01 -20.89 1.27
N VAL A 197 2.88 -20.20 1.16
CA VAL A 197 1.88 -20.15 2.23
C VAL A 197 1.27 -21.54 2.46
N ALA A 198 0.93 -22.28 1.39
CA ALA A 198 0.46 -23.65 1.50
C ALA A 198 1.50 -24.57 2.17
N ALA A 199 2.79 -24.41 1.87
CA ALA A 199 3.84 -25.17 2.54
C ALA A 199 3.94 -24.85 4.05
N TRP A 200 3.73 -23.60 4.45
CA TRP A 200 3.65 -23.23 5.87
C TRP A 200 2.46 -23.85 6.58
N TYR A 201 1.28 -23.84 5.95
CA TYR A 201 0.14 -24.58 6.50
C TYR A 201 0.46 -26.07 6.60
N ALA A 202 1.00 -26.70 5.55
CA ALA A 202 1.37 -28.12 5.59
C ALA A 202 2.29 -28.42 6.78
N LEU A 203 3.37 -27.63 6.95
CA LEU A 203 4.33 -27.77 8.05
C LEU A 203 3.72 -27.61 9.46
N THR A 204 2.57 -26.96 9.58
CA THR A 204 1.91 -26.73 10.86
C THR A 204 0.68 -27.62 11.07
N THR A 205 0.27 -28.41 10.07
CA THR A 205 -0.90 -29.31 10.15
C THR A 205 -0.59 -30.64 10.85
N HIS A 206 -1.65 -31.26 11.37
CA HIS A 206 -1.58 -32.63 11.84
C HIS A 206 -1.44 -33.59 10.65
N GLY A 207 -0.56 -34.58 10.74
CA GLY A 207 -0.24 -35.51 9.64
C GLY A 207 1.16 -35.34 9.06
N VAL A 208 1.88 -34.27 9.42
CA VAL A 208 3.28 -34.07 9.09
C VAL A 208 4.17 -34.49 10.26
N GLN A 209 5.14 -35.36 10.00
CA GLN A 209 6.20 -35.72 10.94
C GLN A 209 7.42 -34.84 10.68
N ILE A 210 7.91 -34.15 11.72
CA ILE A 210 9.08 -33.26 11.63
C ILE A 210 10.21 -33.84 12.48
N ASP A 211 11.23 -34.36 11.80
CA ASP A 211 12.44 -34.89 12.42
C ASP A 211 13.57 -33.87 12.40
N GLU A 212 14.13 -33.52 13.56
CA GLU A 212 15.37 -32.74 13.61
C GLU A 212 16.58 -33.63 13.31
N ARG A 213 17.27 -33.35 12.20
CA ARG A 213 18.43 -34.11 11.73
C ARG A 213 19.67 -33.24 11.66
N ARG A 214 20.81 -33.83 12.02
CA ARG A 214 22.11 -33.19 11.81
C ARG A 214 22.62 -33.55 10.42
N PRO A 215 23.09 -32.57 9.63
CA PRO A 215 23.72 -32.86 8.35
C PRO A 215 25.09 -33.51 8.57
N GLU A 216 25.69 -33.96 7.48
CA GLU A 216 27.05 -34.51 7.48
C GLU A 216 28.05 -33.56 8.17
N PRO A 217 29.07 -34.10 8.87
CA PRO A 217 30.04 -33.29 9.61
C PRO A 217 30.76 -32.23 8.76
N SER A 218 31.01 -32.50 7.48
CA SER A 218 31.57 -31.55 6.51
C SER A 218 30.71 -30.29 6.38
N VAL A 219 29.40 -30.48 6.17
CA VAL A 219 28.40 -29.42 6.03
C VAL A 219 28.18 -28.70 7.35
N GLY A 220 28.11 -29.46 8.45
CA GLY A 220 28.02 -28.89 9.80
C GLY A 220 29.18 -27.95 10.13
N ARG A 221 30.41 -28.30 9.70
CA ARG A 221 31.60 -27.42 9.81
C ARG A 221 31.50 -26.20 8.90
N ALA A 222 31.01 -26.35 7.67
CA ALA A 222 30.80 -25.23 6.76
C ALA A 222 29.78 -24.22 7.34
N LEU A 223 28.63 -24.70 7.83
CA LEU A 223 27.63 -23.88 8.51
C LEU A 223 28.20 -23.19 9.76
N ALA A 224 29.06 -23.87 10.52
CA ALA A 224 29.75 -23.29 11.67
C ALA A 224 30.70 -22.15 11.26
N ALA A 225 31.51 -22.36 10.22
CA ALA A 225 32.38 -21.33 9.64
C ALA A 225 31.55 -20.14 9.14
N GLN A 226 30.35 -20.41 8.62
CA GLN A 226 29.37 -19.40 8.23
C GLN A 226 28.54 -18.83 9.40
N LYS A 227 28.91 -19.08 10.66
CA LYS A 227 28.23 -18.54 11.85
C LYS A 227 26.71 -18.80 11.88
N ALA A 228 26.25 -19.92 11.29
CA ALA A 228 24.86 -20.35 11.42
C ALA A 228 24.60 -20.76 12.88
N LYS A 229 23.55 -20.18 13.48
CA LYS A 229 23.15 -20.45 14.88
C LYS A 229 22.49 -21.82 15.00
N ASN A 230 21.57 -22.10 14.08
CA ASN A 230 20.90 -23.40 13.97
C ASN A 230 21.59 -24.18 12.86
N ARG A 231 22.11 -25.37 13.17
CA ARG A 231 22.85 -26.21 12.21
C ARG A 231 22.14 -27.51 11.88
N SER A 232 21.08 -27.83 12.61
CA SER A 232 20.17 -28.92 12.29
C SER A 232 19.17 -28.50 11.21
N VAL A 233 18.61 -29.52 10.57
CA VAL A 233 17.54 -29.39 9.59
C VAL A 233 16.32 -30.16 10.10
N HIS A 234 15.17 -29.51 10.07
CA HIS A 234 13.87 -30.11 10.34
C HIS A 234 13.37 -30.77 9.05
N VAL A 235 13.50 -32.08 8.94
CA VAL A 235 13.01 -32.83 7.78
C VAL A 235 11.55 -33.15 8.00
N ALA A 236 10.69 -32.58 7.16
CA ALA A 236 9.25 -32.78 7.20
C ALA A 236 8.88 -33.90 6.22
N THR A 237 8.12 -34.87 6.71
CA THR A 237 7.64 -36.02 5.91
C THR A 237 6.17 -36.31 6.20
N THR A 238 5.52 -37.02 5.28
CA THR A 238 4.15 -37.52 5.48
C THR A 238 4.00 -38.97 5.05
N GLU A 239 3.21 -39.73 5.80
CA GLU A 239 2.77 -41.07 5.41
C GLU A 239 1.59 -41.03 4.41
N SER A 240 0.85 -39.92 4.37
CA SER A 240 -0.31 -39.72 3.49
C SER A 240 -0.43 -38.27 3.05
N ALA A 241 -0.11 -38.02 1.77
CA ALA A 241 -0.29 -36.72 1.13
C ALA A 241 -1.75 -36.23 1.19
N GLU A 242 -2.70 -37.16 1.07
CA GLU A 242 -4.13 -36.84 1.09
C GLU A 242 -4.58 -36.32 2.45
N VAL A 243 -4.15 -36.97 3.54
CA VAL A 243 -4.48 -36.53 4.91
C VAL A 243 -3.92 -35.14 5.18
N VAL A 244 -2.70 -34.84 4.71
CA VAL A 244 -2.10 -33.51 4.86
C VAL A 244 -2.86 -32.47 4.01
N ARG A 245 -3.28 -32.83 2.80
CA ARG A 245 -4.09 -31.96 1.95
C ARG A 245 -5.41 -31.60 2.60
N GLU A 246 -6.14 -32.58 3.10
CA GLU A 246 -7.42 -32.36 3.80
C GLU A 246 -7.23 -31.51 5.06
N ALA A 247 -6.21 -31.80 5.88
CA ALA A 247 -5.91 -31.04 7.09
C ALA A 247 -5.52 -29.58 6.80
N LEU A 248 -4.74 -29.36 5.74
CA LEU A 248 -4.36 -28.03 5.27
C LEU A 248 -5.60 -27.22 4.86
N ILE A 249 -6.44 -27.78 3.98
CA ILE A 249 -7.66 -27.12 3.49
C ILE A 249 -8.61 -26.80 4.65
N ALA A 250 -8.84 -27.76 5.55
CA ALA A 250 -9.70 -27.56 6.72
C ALA A 250 -9.18 -26.44 7.64
N ARG A 251 -7.86 -26.39 7.88
CA ARG A 251 -7.26 -25.34 8.70
C ARG A 251 -7.35 -23.97 8.03
N ALA A 252 -7.05 -23.88 6.73
CA ALA A 252 -7.16 -22.63 5.99
C ALA A 252 -8.60 -22.11 5.98
N ALA A 253 -9.59 -22.99 5.80
CA ALA A 253 -11.01 -22.64 5.88
C ALA A 253 -11.42 -22.16 7.28
N THR A 254 -10.87 -22.77 8.34
CA THR A 254 -11.12 -22.36 9.73
C THR A 254 -10.58 -20.96 10.00
N HIS A 255 -9.34 -20.66 9.57
CA HIS A 255 -8.79 -19.31 9.69
C HIS A 255 -9.63 -18.31 8.88
N ALA A 256 -9.98 -18.64 7.64
CA ALA A 256 -10.79 -17.76 6.79
C ALA A 256 -12.14 -17.41 7.44
N ALA A 257 -12.84 -18.40 8.01
CA ALA A 257 -14.07 -18.17 8.75
C ALA A 257 -13.87 -17.23 9.95
N SER A 258 -12.82 -17.47 10.76
CA SER A 258 -12.50 -16.63 11.91
C SER A 258 -12.21 -15.18 11.51
N LEU A 259 -11.54 -14.94 10.38
CA LEU A 259 -11.25 -13.59 9.90
C LEU A 259 -12.48 -12.87 9.37
N ARG A 260 -13.38 -13.60 8.69
CA ARG A 260 -14.68 -13.07 8.26
C ARG A 260 -15.53 -12.64 9.46
N GLU A 261 -15.59 -13.48 10.49
CA GLU A 261 -16.29 -13.15 11.75
C GLU A 261 -15.69 -11.93 12.45
N ALA A 262 -14.38 -11.75 12.39
CA ALA A 262 -13.69 -10.59 12.94
C ALA A 262 -13.83 -9.31 12.08
N GLY A 263 -14.51 -9.36 10.93
CA GLY A 263 -14.58 -8.23 10.00
C GLY A 263 -13.23 -7.87 9.37
N ALA A 264 -12.23 -8.76 9.47
CA ALA A 264 -10.85 -8.52 9.05
C ALA A 264 -10.61 -8.83 7.55
N VAL A 265 -11.67 -8.77 6.74
CA VAL A 265 -11.61 -8.99 5.29
C VAL A 265 -11.32 -7.66 4.61
N GLY A 266 -10.05 -7.26 4.66
CA GLY A 266 -9.49 -6.19 3.85
C GLY A 266 -8.35 -6.77 3.01
N GLY A 267 -8.36 -6.51 1.70
CA GLY A 267 -7.17 -6.79 0.89
C GLY A 267 -6.07 -5.79 1.25
N PHE A 268 -4.85 -6.24 1.48
CA PHE A 268 -3.70 -5.35 1.38
C PHE A 268 -3.59 -4.96 -0.10
N ARG A 269 -3.86 -3.70 -0.40
CA ARG A 269 -3.70 -3.16 -1.74
C ARG A 269 -2.33 -2.48 -1.77
N ASP A 270 -1.44 -2.94 -2.65
CA ASP A 270 -0.07 -2.41 -2.78
C ASP A 270 -0.08 -0.90 -2.78
N VAL A 271 0.42 -0.25 -1.74
CA VAL A 271 0.43 1.21 -1.65
C VAL A 271 1.32 1.75 -2.77
N ALA A 272 0.71 2.13 -3.91
CA ALA A 272 1.40 2.57 -5.13
C ALA A 272 2.45 3.61 -4.74
N THR A 273 3.73 3.24 -4.81
CA THR A 273 4.83 4.13 -4.40
C THR A 273 4.75 5.41 -5.22
N THR A 274 5.07 6.55 -4.61
CA THR A 274 5.06 7.82 -5.34
C THR A 274 6.10 7.72 -6.45
N PRO A 275 5.73 7.73 -7.74
CA PRO A 275 6.69 7.61 -8.81
C PRO A 275 7.63 8.82 -8.82
N ALA A 276 8.82 8.70 -9.42
CA ALA A 276 9.74 9.83 -9.52
C ALA A 276 9.23 10.94 -10.48
N THR A 277 8.30 10.58 -11.36
CA THR A 277 7.74 11.44 -12.39
C THR A 277 6.23 11.26 -12.47
N VAL A 278 5.52 12.36 -12.72
CA VAL A 278 4.08 12.31 -12.99
C VAL A 278 3.83 11.70 -14.37
N SER A 279 2.91 10.73 -14.45
CA SER A 279 2.41 10.25 -15.74
C SER A 279 1.13 11.01 -16.11
N HIS A 280 1.08 11.46 -17.36
CA HIS A 280 -0.07 12.18 -17.91
C HIS A 280 -1.00 11.29 -18.73
N GLY A 281 -0.63 10.02 -18.97
CA GLY A 281 -1.43 9.04 -19.68
C GLY A 281 -2.08 9.59 -20.96
N VAL A 282 -3.41 9.52 -21.02
CA VAL A 282 -4.21 9.99 -22.17
C VAL A 282 -4.19 11.51 -22.38
N PHE A 283 -3.65 12.28 -21.45
CA PHE A 283 -3.48 13.73 -21.52
C PHE A 283 -2.01 14.15 -21.67
N ALA A 284 -1.13 13.25 -22.14
CA ALA A 284 0.25 13.59 -22.43
C ALA A 284 0.36 14.74 -23.46
N PRO A 285 1.26 15.74 -23.27
CA PRO A 285 1.37 16.90 -24.15
C PRO A 285 1.59 16.56 -25.63
N GLU A 286 2.28 15.45 -25.91
CA GLU A 286 2.57 14.96 -27.25
C GLU A 286 1.30 14.58 -28.01
N LEU A 287 0.18 14.39 -27.31
CA LEU A 287 -1.10 14.01 -27.88
C LEU A 287 -2.04 15.20 -28.11
N ASP A 288 -1.64 16.43 -27.76
CA ASP A 288 -2.49 17.64 -27.84
C ASP A 288 -2.88 18.00 -29.28
N TYR A 289 -2.09 17.59 -30.28
CA TYR A 289 -2.38 17.85 -31.70
C TYR A 289 -3.64 17.13 -32.20
N GLN A 290 -4.08 16.09 -31.50
CA GLN A 290 -5.28 15.31 -31.85
C GLN A 290 -6.54 15.83 -31.15
N LEU A 291 -6.41 16.81 -30.25
CA LEU A 291 -7.53 17.34 -29.45
C LEU A 291 -8.09 18.61 -30.09
N ASP A 292 -9.38 18.86 -29.88
CA ASP A 292 -10.00 20.15 -30.19
C ASP A 292 -9.63 21.21 -29.13
N VAL A 293 -10.22 22.40 -29.21
CA VAL A 293 -9.95 23.48 -28.24
C VAL A 293 -10.41 23.09 -26.83
N THR A 294 -11.57 22.43 -26.71
CA THR A 294 -12.13 22.02 -25.42
C THR A 294 -11.28 20.94 -24.77
N GLY A 295 -10.92 19.90 -25.55
CA GLY A 295 -10.08 18.80 -25.12
C GLY A 295 -8.69 19.27 -24.68
N ARG A 296 -8.05 20.19 -25.43
CA ARG A 296 -6.76 20.78 -25.01
C ARG A 296 -6.86 21.53 -23.68
N ARG A 297 -7.95 22.27 -23.45
CA ARG A 297 -8.17 22.99 -22.19
C ARG A 297 -8.33 22.02 -21.01
N VAL A 298 -9.11 20.95 -21.20
CA VAL A 298 -9.26 19.87 -20.21
C VAL A 298 -7.93 19.18 -19.92
N ALA A 299 -7.17 18.82 -20.96
CA ALA A 299 -5.84 18.23 -20.83
C ALA A 299 -4.88 19.14 -20.05
N SER A 300 -4.92 20.45 -20.31
CA SER A 300 -4.11 21.42 -19.57
C SER A 300 -4.45 21.47 -18.09
N TRP A 301 -5.74 21.46 -17.72
CA TRP A 301 -6.14 21.42 -16.31
C TRP A 301 -5.77 20.12 -15.62
N TYR A 302 -5.96 18.99 -16.32
CA TYR A 302 -5.54 17.69 -15.85
C TYR A 302 -4.05 17.70 -15.49
N ARG A 303 -3.17 18.11 -16.43
CA ARG A 303 -1.72 18.11 -16.22
C ARG A 303 -1.33 19.02 -15.07
N HIS A 304 -1.90 20.22 -15.01
CA HIS A 304 -1.62 21.16 -13.93
C HIS A 304 -1.98 20.59 -12.54
N ALA A 305 -3.15 19.97 -12.41
CA ALA A 305 -3.59 19.36 -11.16
C ALA A 305 -2.75 18.12 -10.80
N ALA A 306 -2.47 17.25 -11.78
CA ALA A 306 -1.65 16.06 -11.61
C ALA A 306 -0.23 16.42 -11.15
N GLU A 307 0.42 17.38 -11.81
CA GLU A 307 1.75 17.89 -11.43
C GLU A 307 1.74 18.49 -10.02
N HIS A 308 0.71 19.26 -9.68
CA HIS A 308 0.60 19.88 -8.37
C HIS A 308 0.46 18.84 -7.26
N TRP A 309 -0.53 17.96 -7.31
CA TRP A 309 -0.75 16.97 -6.24
C TRP A 309 0.38 15.94 -6.18
N HIS A 310 0.97 15.58 -7.32
CA HIS A 310 2.18 14.75 -7.36
C HIS A 310 3.36 15.41 -6.64
N ARG A 311 3.57 16.72 -6.85
CA ARG A 311 4.61 17.48 -6.12
C ARG A 311 4.36 17.47 -4.62
N LEU A 312 3.13 17.68 -4.18
CA LEU A 312 2.78 17.59 -2.75
C LEU A 312 3.08 16.21 -2.17
N GLU A 313 2.70 15.14 -2.89
CA GLU A 313 2.97 13.77 -2.50
C GLU A 313 4.49 13.49 -2.37
N LEU A 314 5.28 14.00 -3.32
CA LEU A 314 6.74 13.92 -3.30
C LEU A 314 7.34 14.72 -2.13
N GLU A 315 6.94 15.98 -1.94
CA GLU A 315 7.45 16.83 -0.84
C GLU A 315 7.16 16.19 0.53
N ILE A 316 5.94 15.67 0.72
CA ILE A 316 5.56 14.95 1.93
C ILE A 316 6.43 13.70 2.11
N THR A 317 6.62 12.91 1.06
CA THR A 317 7.43 11.67 1.12
C THR A 317 8.90 11.96 1.36
N GLN A 318 9.44 13.07 0.84
CA GLN A 318 10.80 13.52 1.10
C GLN A 318 10.96 14.03 2.53
N THR A 319 9.95 14.74 3.05
CA THR A 319 9.96 15.27 4.42
C THR A 319 9.74 14.17 5.46
N TYR A 320 8.85 13.23 5.18
CA TYR A 320 8.45 12.11 6.03
C TYR A 320 8.57 10.78 5.25
N PRO A 321 9.80 10.24 5.14
CA PRO A 321 10.04 9.01 4.37
C PRO A 321 9.17 7.84 4.84
N GLY A 322 8.38 7.27 3.93
CA GLY A 322 7.50 6.12 4.21
C GLY A 322 6.16 6.44 4.85
N ILE A 323 5.82 7.71 5.05
CA ILE A 323 4.62 8.11 5.79
C ILE A 323 3.33 7.45 5.28
N PHE A 324 3.06 7.50 3.97
CA PHE A 324 1.82 6.93 3.42
C PHE A 324 1.74 5.41 3.54
N GLN A 325 2.88 4.72 3.44
CA GLN A 325 2.94 3.28 3.66
C GLN A 325 2.62 2.96 5.13
N HIS A 326 3.24 3.67 6.06
CA HIS A 326 3.02 3.46 7.50
C HIS A 326 1.60 3.79 7.95
N LEU A 327 1.02 4.88 7.44
CA LEU A 327 -0.35 5.25 7.77
C LEU A 327 -1.34 4.27 7.17
N GLU A 328 -1.09 3.77 5.95
CA GLU A 328 -1.94 2.73 5.39
C GLU A 328 -1.81 1.40 6.16
N GLU A 329 -0.59 0.99 6.52
CA GLU A 329 -0.34 -0.16 7.41
C GLU A 329 -1.09 -0.01 8.74
N MET A 330 -1.11 1.19 9.32
CA MET A 330 -1.86 1.49 10.54
C MET A 330 -3.37 1.41 10.32
N ARG A 331 -3.89 2.07 9.27
CA ARG A 331 -5.32 2.06 8.94
C ARG A 331 -5.85 0.67 8.68
N VAL A 332 -5.03 -0.12 7.98
CA VAL A 332 -5.29 -1.52 7.74
C VAL A 332 -5.27 -2.21 9.11
N ARG A 333 -4.17 -2.21 9.88
CA ARG A 333 -4.09 -2.84 11.23
C ARG A 333 -5.27 -2.50 12.16
N GLU A 334 -5.75 -1.27 12.10
CA GLU A 334 -6.83 -0.73 12.94
C GLU A 334 -8.16 -0.63 12.18
N TYR A 335 -8.37 -1.52 11.21
CA TYR A 335 -9.59 -1.56 10.40
C TYR A 335 -10.84 -1.55 11.27
N GLY A 336 -11.79 -0.67 10.93
CA GLY A 336 -13.02 -0.47 11.70
C GLY A 336 -12.87 0.40 12.95
N ARG A 337 -11.65 0.82 13.33
CA ARG A 337 -11.43 1.83 14.39
C ARG A 337 -12.07 3.17 14.02
N TRP A 338 -12.02 3.52 12.73
CA TRP A 338 -12.60 4.76 12.21
C TRP A 338 -13.76 4.45 11.26
N PRO A 339 -14.73 5.38 11.13
CA PRO A 339 -15.80 5.23 10.18
C PRO A 339 -15.26 5.02 8.75
N SER A 340 -15.93 4.19 7.94
CA SER A 340 -15.47 3.82 6.60
C SER A 340 -15.31 5.01 5.63
N TRP A 341 -15.97 6.13 5.92
CA TRP A 341 -15.87 7.37 5.15
C TRP A 341 -14.66 8.24 5.52
N CYS A 342 -14.03 7.96 6.66
CA CYS A 342 -12.79 8.61 7.09
C CYS A 342 -11.62 7.70 6.73
N TRP A 343 -10.66 8.20 5.95
CA TRP A 343 -9.43 7.44 5.70
C TRP A 343 -8.67 7.20 7.01
N MET A 344 -8.32 8.29 7.69
CA MET A 344 -7.71 8.30 9.01
C MET A 344 -7.92 9.69 9.62
N PRO A 345 -8.26 9.80 10.91
CA PRO A 345 -8.36 11.09 11.59
C PRO A 345 -7.08 11.90 11.46
N SER A 346 -7.18 13.18 11.11
CA SER A 346 -5.97 14.03 11.00
C SER A 346 -5.22 14.16 12.33
N ALA A 347 -5.93 14.06 13.46
CA ALA A 347 -5.35 14.00 14.80
C ALA A 347 -4.48 12.75 15.02
N GLU A 348 -4.88 11.59 14.50
CA GLU A 348 -4.09 10.35 14.57
C GLU A 348 -2.83 10.47 13.70
N VAL A 349 -2.95 11.06 12.51
CA VAL A 349 -1.79 11.38 11.66
C VAL A 349 -0.83 12.30 12.40
N ALA A 350 -1.33 13.36 13.05
CA ALA A 350 -0.51 14.28 13.83
C ALA A 350 0.19 13.57 15.01
N ALA A 351 -0.54 12.74 15.77
CA ALA A 351 0.04 11.96 16.87
C ALA A 351 1.16 11.03 16.37
N TRP A 352 0.96 10.39 15.22
CA TRP A 352 1.97 9.54 14.58
C TRP A 352 3.22 10.33 14.17
N LEU A 353 3.06 11.54 13.60
CA LEU A 353 4.19 12.41 13.26
C LEU A 353 5.02 12.78 14.49
N VAL A 354 4.36 13.03 15.64
CA VAL A 354 5.05 13.29 16.90
C VAL A 354 5.79 12.05 17.38
N SER A 355 5.13 10.89 17.42
CA SER A 355 5.71 9.67 18.00
C SER A 355 6.81 9.05 17.15
N PHE A 356 6.62 9.03 15.83
CA PHE A 356 7.51 8.32 14.91
C PHE A 356 8.62 9.21 14.36
N TYR A 357 8.30 10.45 13.96
CA TYR A 357 9.24 11.38 13.35
C TYR A 357 9.76 12.45 14.33
N GLY A 358 9.26 12.49 15.57
CA GLY A 358 9.68 13.48 16.57
C GLY A 358 9.29 14.92 16.21
N VAL A 359 8.24 15.10 15.39
CA VAL A 359 7.79 16.43 14.93
C VAL A 359 7.22 17.20 16.11
N PRO A 360 7.53 18.50 16.29
CA PRO A 360 6.90 19.32 17.32
C PRO A 360 5.38 19.31 17.18
N ALA A 361 4.64 19.14 18.29
CA ALA A 361 3.19 18.96 18.28
C ALA A 361 2.44 20.03 17.47
N ARG A 362 2.81 21.31 17.63
CA ARG A 362 2.19 22.41 16.86
C ARG A 362 2.37 22.23 15.35
N GLN A 363 3.54 21.80 14.91
CA GLN A 363 3.79 21.54 13.49
C GLN A 363 3.04 20.29 13.03
N ALA A 364 3.06 19.22 13.83
CA ALA A 364 2.36 17.97 13.53
C ALA A 364 0.85 18.16 13.36
N MET A 365 0.22 19.07 14.12
CA MET A 365 -1.20 19.42 13.95
C MET A 365 -1.53 20.01 12.57
N TRP A 366 -0.61 20.77 11.98
CA TRP A 366 -0.80 21.34 10.64
C TRP A 366 -0.43 20.34 9.55
N ASP A 367 0.74 19.72 9.68
CA ASP A 367 1.23 18.74 8.72
C ASP A 367 0.32 17.50 8.68
N GLY A 368 -0.24 17.09 9.83
CA GLY A 368 -1.16 15.95 9.94
C GLY A 368 -2.42 16.11 9.08
N VAL A 369 -3.06 17.29 9.09
CA VAL A 369 -4.25 17.56 8.25
C VAL A 369 -3.90 17.53 6.76
N ARG A 370 -2.75 18.08 6.37
CA ARG A 370 -2.31 18.12 4.97
C ARG A 370 -1.95 16.74 4.45
N ILE A 371 -1.26 15.94 5.26
CA ILE A 371 -0.94 14.54 4.97
C ILE A 371 -2.22 13.70 4.94
N ALA A 372 -3.18 13.94 5.85
CA ALA A 372 -4.49 13.29 5.82
C ALA A 372 -5.24 13.55 4.51
N ALA A 373 -5.26 14.79 4.03
CA ALA A 373 -5.89 15.14 2.76
C ALA A 373 -5.27 14.40 1.56
N VAL A 374 -3.93 14.40 1.45
CA VAL A 374 -3.22 13.71 0.37
C VAL A 374 -3.38 12.19 0.49
N GLY A 375 -3.32 11.65 1.71
CA GLY A 375 -3.48 10.22 1.97
C GLY A 375 -4.89 9.71 1.65
N ALA A 376 -5.93 10.48 2.02
CA ALA A 376 -7.31 10.18 1.69
C ALA A 376 -7.55 10.21 0.17
N TRP A 377 -7.04 11.23 -0.52
CA TRP A 377 -7.09 11.31 -1.99
C TRP A 377 -6.37 10.14 -2.68
N ARG A 378 -5.17 9.79 -2.20
CA ARG A 378 -4.37 8.68 -2.72
C ARG A 378 -5.06 7.33 -2.49
N SER A 379 -5.48 7.05 -1.26
CA SER A 379 -6.18 5.80 -0.89
C SER A 379 -7.52 5.68 -1.63
N GLY A 380 -8.15 6.81 -1.92
CA GLY A 380 -9.35 6.89 -2.73
C GLY A 380 -9.16 6.65 -4.23
N GLY A 381 -7.93 6.55 -4.74
CA GLY A 381 -7.67 6.30 -6.17
C GLY A 381 -7.30 7.54 -6.99
N ARG A 382 -6.86 8.62 -6.35
CA ARG A 382 -6.40 9.86 -7.01
C ARG A 382 -7.45 10.49 -7.94
N HIS A 383 -8.72 10.44 -7.53
CA HIS A 383 -9.80 11.04 -8.32
C HIS A 383 -9.84 12.56 -8.16
N ALA A 384 -10.12 13.23 -9.27
CA ALA A 384 -10.24 14.66 -9.39
C ALA A 384 -11.55 15.04 -10.06
N LEU A 385 -12.19 16.11 -9.61
CA LEU A 385 -13.42 16.64 -10.16
C LEU A 385 -13.19 17.99 -10.82
N LEU A 386 -13.71 18.15 -12.03
CA LEU A 386 -13.82 19.42 -12.72
C LEU A 386 -15.31 19.76 -12.95
N PRO A 387 -15.88 20.69 -12.16
CA PRO A 387 -17.25 21.13 -12.37
C PRO A 387 -17.41 21.97 -13.63
N ALA A 388 -18.60 21.91 -14.23
CA ALA A 388 -18.95 22.76 -15.36
C ALA A 388 -19.08 24.25 -14.96
N ASP A 389 -18.66 25.14 -15.87
CA ASP A 389 -18.61 26.60 -15.68
C ASP A 389 -20.00 27.22 -15.43
N ASN A 390 -21.10 26.55 -15.82
CA ASN A 390 -22.48 27.05 -15.80
C ASN A 390 -23.31 26.60 -14.60
N GLN A 391 -22.66 26.15 -13.53
CA GLN A 391 -23.39 25.65 -12.36
C GLN A 391 -24.14 26.80 -11.63
N PRO A 392 -25.48 26.77 -11.47
CA PRO A 392 -26.27 27.86 -10.87
C PRO A 392 -25.81 28.31 -9.48
N THR A 393 -25.51 29.59 -9.29
CA THR A 393 -24.93 30.16 -8.06
C THR A 393 -25.54 29.62 -6.76
N SER A 394 -24.70 29.07 -5.87
CA SER A 394 -25.03 28.84 -4.46
C SER A 394 -24.52 29.99 -3.60
N GLY A 395 -25.11 30.17 -2.43
CA GLY A 395 -24.65 31.17 -1.46
C GLY A 395 -24.72 30.68 -0.02
N ALA A 396 -24.50 31.58 0.92
CA ALA A 396 -24.42 31.31 2.35
C ALA A 396 -25.61 30.54 2.95
N GLN A 397 -26.82 30.69 2.39
CA GLN A 397 -28.05 30.03 2.85
C GLN A 397 -28.29 28.64 2.25
N SER A 398 -27.31 28.09 1.52
CA SER A 398 -27.42 26.74 0.96
C SER A 398 -27.51 25.70 2.09
N PRO A 399 -28.23 24.59 1.88
CA PRO A 399 -28.34 23.53 2.88
C PRO A 399 -26.98 22.86 3.13
N VAL A 400 -26.73 22.47 4.38
CA VAL A 400 -25.52 21.71 4.76
C VAL A 400 -25.65 20.26 4.29
N PRO A 401 -24.64 19.69 3.61
CA PRO A 401 -24.68 18.30 3.17
C PRO A 401 -24.33 17.34 4.33
N ARG A 402 -25.25 17.19 5.29
CA ARG A 402 -25.03 16.38 6.50
C ARG A 402 -24.82 14.89 6.21
N ASP A 403 -25.35 14.42 5.07
CA ASP A 403 -25.26 13.05 4.57
C ASP A 403 -24.01 12.80 3.70
N LEU A 404 -23.15 13.81 3.52
CA LEU A 404 -21.91 13.69 2.75
C LEU A 404 -21.02 12.52 3.19
N PRO A 405 -20.82 12.22 4.49
CA PRO A 405 -19.99 11.08 4.90
C PRO A 405 -20.50 9.75 4.35
N GLU A 406 -21.82 9.56 4.30
CA GLU A 406 -22.44 8.30 3.81
C GLU A 406 -22.45 8.20 2.29
N ARG A 407 -22.31 9.33 1.58
CA ARG A 407 -22.45 9.44 0.13
C ARG A 407 -21.16 9.71 -0.63
N MET A 408 -20.09 10.08 0.08
CA MET A 408 -18.78 10.26 -0.54
C MET A 408 -18.34 8.96 -1.20
N PRO A 409 -18.02 8.99 -2.51
CA PRO A 409 -17.62 7.78 -3.23
C PRO A 409 -16.23 7.29 -2.82
N THR A 410 -15.40 8.18 -2.30
CA THR A 410 -13.99 7.95 -1.97
C THR A 410 -13.67 8.73 -0.69
N PRO A 411 -12.72 8.29 0.14
CA PRO A 411 -12.42 8.96 1.40
C PRO A 411 -11.80 10.36 1.23
N GLY A 412 -11.26 10.67 0.04
CA GLY A 412 -10.83 12.00 -0.35
C GLY A 412 -10.94 12.22 -1.86
N MET A 413 -11.07 13.48 -2.27
CA MET A 413 -11.29 13.88 -3.66
C MET A 413 -10.57 15.20 -3.97
N GLY A 414 -9.91 15.26 -5.12
CA GLY A 414 -9.39 16.50 -5.66
C GLY A 414 -10.48 17.31 -6.35
N LEU A 415 -10.51 18.63 -6.19
CA LEU A 415 -11.40 19.55 -6.89
C LEU A 415 -10.55 20.57 -7.66
N ILE A 416 -10.86 20.75 -8.94
CA ILE A 416 -10.23 21.73 -9.82
C ILE A 416 -11.25 22.84 -10.07
N ILE A 417 -11.10 23.97 -9.36
CA ILE A 417 -12.05 25.08 -9.43
C ILE A 417 -11.48 26.21 -10.29
N GLN A 418 -12.21 26.56 -11.33
CA GLN A 418 -11.81 27.60 -12.27
C GLN A 418 -12.27 28.97 -11.77
N GLY A 419 -11.32 29.89 -11.64
CA GLY A 419 -11.57 31.31 -11.45
C GLY A 419 -11.31 32.10 -12.73
N PRO A 420 -11.65 33.40 -12.76
CA PRO A 420 -11.39 34.29 -13.90
C PRO A 420 -9.91 34.38 -14.25
N ASP A 421 -9.05 34.43 -13.23
CA ASP A 421 -7.60 34.69 -13.38
C ASP A 421 -6.72 33.57 -12.81
N SER A 422 -7.30 32.55 -12.16
CA SER A 422 -6.55 31.46 -11.53
C SER A 422 -7.34 30.16 -11.48
N THR A 423 -6.63 29.04 -11.35
CA THR A 423 -7.21 27.73 -11.03
C THR A 423 -6.86 27.42 -9.58
N ARG A 424 -7.85 27.03 -8.78
CA ARG A 424 -7.65 26.59 -7.39
C ARG A 424 -7.72 25.08 -7.33
N LEU A 425 -6.73 24.48 -6.67
CA LEU A 425 -6.66 23.03 -6.48
C LEU A 425 -6.93 22.74 -5.01
N ILE A 426 -7.97 21.95 -4.77
CA ILE A 426 -8.46 21.67 -3.41
C ILE A 426 -8.50 20.16 -3.21
N LEU A 427 -7.98 19.70 -2.09
CA LEU A 427 -8.21 18.34 -1.61
C LEU A 427 -9.31 18.38 -0.55
N ALA A 428 -10.42 17.70 -0.82
CA ALA A 428 -11.56 17.57 0.09
C ALA A 428 -11.56 16.18 0.71
N PHE A 429 -11.73 16.08 2.02
CA PHE A 429 -11.93 14.81 2.74
C PHE A 429 -12.81 15.01 3.96
N VAL A 430 -13.42 13.92 4.45
CA VAL A 430 -14.21 13.95 5.69
C VAL A 430 -13.37 13.38 6.83
N ASP A 431 -13.20 14.18 7.87
CA ASP A 431 -12.41 13.88 9.05
C ASP A 431 -13.30 13.45 10.22
N HIS A 432 -12.76 12.58 11.08
CA HIS A 432 -13.45 12.05 12.25
C HIS A 432 -12.77 12.54 13.54
N HIS A 433 -13.52 13.27 14.37
CA HIS A 433 -13.00 13.82 15.62
C HIS A 433 -13.35 12.93 16.81
N GLU A 434 -12.35 12.27 17.43
CA GLU A 434 -12.57 11.26 18.49
C GLU A 434 -13.37 11.79 19.71
N ASN A 435 -13.25 13.07 20.06
CA ASN A 435 -13.95 13.64 21.22
C ASN A 435 -15.44 13.97 20.99
N ASN A 436 -15.95 13.82 19.76
CA ASN A 436 -17.30 14.23 19.41
C ASN A 436 -17.95 13.08 18.65
N GLU A 437 -18.45 12.07 19.39
CA GLU A 437 -18.94 10.77 18.89
C GLU A 437 -19.97 10.83 17.74
N LYS A 438 -20.36 12.00 17.21
CA LYS A 438 -21.39 12.15 16.17
C LYS A 438 -21.21 13.28 15.13
N CYS A 439 -20.13 14.07 15.11
CA CYS A 439 -20.04 15.18 14.15
C CYS A 439 -18.88 15.02 13.15
N PRO A 440 -19.17 14.62 11.89
CA PRO A 440 -18.17 14.60 10.83
C PRO A 440 -17.77 16.03 10.42
N GLU A 441 -16.50 16.18 10.08
CA GLU A 441 -15.92 17.45 9.62
C GLU A 441 -15.54 17.35 8.15
N LEU A 442 -16.05 18.25 7.31
CA LEU A 442 -15.51 18.42 5.97
C LEU A 442 -14.27 19.31 6.04
N VAL A 443 -13.15 18.79 5.57
CA VAL A 443 -11.88 19.52 5.53
C VAL A 443 -11.49 19.74 4.07
N LEU A 444 -11.17 21.00 3.74
CA LEU A 444 -10.69 21.44 2.44
C LEU A 444 -9.26 21.96 2.59
N VAL A 445 -8.30 21.33 1.92
CA VAL A 445 -6.91 21.79 1.86
C VAL A 445 -6.67 22.42 0.49
N SER A 446 -6.20 23.67 0.47
CA SER A 446 -6.19 24.51 -0.73
C SER A 446 -4.82 25.14 -0.96
N ASP A 447 -4.45 25.28 -2.23
CA ASP A 447 -3.30 26.09 -2.68
C ASP A 447 -3.63 27.59 -2.79
N GLU A 448 -4.88 27.96 -2.56
CA GLU A 448 -5.43 29.32 -2.74
C GLU A 448 -5.18 29.93 -4.13
N GLY A 449 -4.89 29.09 -5.13
CA GLY A 449 -4.48 29.52 -6.46
C GLY A 449 -3.06 30.08 -6.53
N VAL A 450 -2.20 29.76 -5.56
CA VAL A 450 -0.76 30.07 -5.58
C VAL A 450 0.00 28.88 -6.18
N PRO A 451 0.43 28.95 -7.45
CA PRO A 451 1.11 27.83 -8.09
C PRO A 451 2.46 27.57 -7.41
N GLY A 452 2.78 26.29 -7.20
CA GLY A 452 4.10 25.92 -6.69
C GLY A 452 4.27 26.05 -5.17
N CYS A 453 3.22 26.40 -4.42
CA CYS A 453 3.32 26.47 -2.96
C CYS A 453 3.73 25.12 -2.36
N SER A 454 4.55 25.16 -1.32
CA SER A 454 4.94 23.94 -0.61
C SER A 454 3.72 23.34 0.11
N PHE A 455 3.73 22.04 0.39
CA PHE A 455 2.66 21.40 1.17
C PHE A 455 2.45 22.09 2.53
N ARG A 456 3.51 22.67 3.12
CA ARG A 456 3.43 23.42 4.39
C ARG A 456 2.80 24.80 4.30
N GLU A 457 2.60 25.31 3.10
CA GLU A 457 1.97 26.60 2.83
C GLU A 457 0.48 26.44 2.49
N LEU A 458 0.02 25.22 2.24
CA LEU A 458 -1.38 24.93 1.99
C LEU A 458 -2.26 25.39 3.16
N THR A 459 -3.33 26.08 2.83
CA THR A 459 -4.33 26.51 3.81
C THR A 459 -5.35 25.41 4.01
N LYS A 460 -6.02 25.42 5.16
CA LYS A 460 -7.10 24.50 5.48
C LYS A 460 -8.35 25.27 5.84
N PHE A 461 -9.49 24.78 5.39
CA PHE A 461 -10.81 25.17 5.84
C PHE A 461 -11.49 23.93 6.43
N THR A 462 -12.05 24.08 7.62
CA THR A 462 -12.83 23.02 8.27
C THR A 462 -14.27 23.48 8.38
N LEU A 463 -15.20 22.56 8.19
CA LEU A 463 -16.62 22.79 8.36
C LEU A 463 -17.26 21.61 9.08
N LEU A 464 -17.83 21.85 10.26
CA LEU A 464 -18.70 20.89 10.93
C LEU A 464 -19.97 20.69 10.11
N LEU A 465 -20.30 19.44 9.77
CA LEU A 465 -21.50 19.10 8.99
C LEU A 465 -22.77 19.09 9.86
N THR A 466 -23.07 20.23 10.48
CA THR A 466 -24.19 20.46 11.40
C THR A 466 -24.94 21.75 11.04
N GLY A 467 -26.13 21.96 11.63
CA GLY A 467 -26.97 23.13 11.32
C GLY A 467 -27.71 23.00 9.99
N GLU A 468 -28.70 23.87 9.74
CA GLU A 468 -29.56 23.79 8.55
C GLU A 468 -28.91 24.41 7.32
N THR A 469 -28.18 25.52 7.52
CA THR A 469 -27.53 26.29 6.45
C THR A 469 -26.00 26.31 6.57
N LEU A 470 -25.29 26.59 5.48
CA LEU A 470 -23.83 26.74 5.52
C LEU A 470 -23.39 27.84 6.50
N THR A 471 -24.14 28.92 6.66
CA THR A 471 -23.88 29.93 7.70
C THR A 471 -23.95 29.33 9.11
N ASP A 472 -24.93 28.47 9.39
CA ASP A 472 -25.03 27.80 10.70
C ASP A 472 -23.86 26.86 10.95
N ALA A 473 -23.43 26.12 9.91
CA ALA A 473 -22.27 25.24 9.98
C ALA A 473 -20.97 26.03 10.24
N VAL A 474 -20.77 27.15 9.54
CA VAL A 474 -19.62 28.04 9.76
C VAL A 474 -19.65 28.60 11.18
N ARG A 475 -20.81 29.07 11.66
CA ARG A 475 -20.97 29.59 13.02
C ARG A 475 -20.63 28.51 14.06
N ALA A 476 -21.15 27.31 13.90
CA ALA A 476 -20.86 26.18 14.79
C ALA A 476 -19.37 25.83 14.80
N THR A 477 -18.73 25.87 13.63
CA THR A 477 -17.29 25.59 13.49
C THR A 477 -16.43 26.66 14.18
N GLN A 478 -16.76 27.94 14.02
CA GLN A 478 -16.04 29.01 14.71
C GLN A 478 -16.21 28.90 16.23
N GLN A 479 -17.44 28.66 16.71
CA GLN A 479 -17.72 28.49 18.13
C GLN A 479 -16.91 27.35 18.74
N TYR A 480 -16.76 26.24 18.00
CA TYR A 480 -15.92 25.12 18.42
C TYR A 480 -14.45 25.55 18.61
N TYR A 481 -13.86 26.24 17.63
CA TYR A 481 -12.48 26.71 17.73
C TYR A 481 -12.30 27.78 18.81
N ASP A 482 -13.28 28.66 19.01
CA ASP A 482 -13.27 29.65 20.08
C ASP A 482 -13.30 28.97 21.46
N GLN A 483 -14.10 27.92 21.64
CA GLN A 483 -14.10 27.12 22.87
C GLN A 483 -12.76 26.42 23.10
N ALA A 484 -12.16 25.86 22.05
CA ALA A 484 -10.84 25.24 22.13
C ALA A 484 -9.75 26.28 22.49
N ALA A 485 -9.82 27.49 21.91
CA ALA A 485 -8.91 28.59 22.22
C ALA A 485 -9.03 29.03 23.69
N ILE A 486 -10.27 29.19 24.19
CA ILE A 486 -10.53 29.53 25.60
C ILE A 486 -9.96 28.45 26.53
N ALA A 487 -10.14 27.17 26.20
CA ALA A 487 -9.64 26.05 27.00
C ALA A 487 -8.10 26.05 27.15
N ILE A 488 -7.37 26.60 26.18
CA ILE A 488 -5.90 26.75 26.22
C ILE A 488 -5.44 28.16 26.63
N GLY A 489 -6.37 29.00 27.14
CA GLY A 489 -6.05 30.34 27.65
C GLY A 489 -5.83 31.41 26.57
N GLN A 490 -6.30 31.18 25.35
CA GLN A 490 -6.28 32.16 24.25
C GLN A 490 -7.61 32.90 24.13
N ALA A 491 -7.56 34.13 23.63
CA ALA A 491 -8.78 34.89 23.35
C ALA A 491 -9.50 34.30 22.12
N PRO A 492 -10.84 34.21 22.14
CA PRO A 492 -11.61 33.79 20.96
C PRO A 492 -11.46 34.82 19.83
N ALA A 493 -11.73 34.41 18.60
CA ALA A 493 -11.73 35.33 17.47
C ALA A 493 -12.90 36.33 17.61
N PRO A 494 -12.76 37.56 17.08
CA PRO A 494 -13.87 38.50 17.06
C PRO A 494 -15.06 37.93 16.28
N THR A 495 -16.23 37.92 16.91
CA THR A 495 -17.48 37.45 16.32
C THR A 495 -18.07 38.54 15.42
N ASP A 496 -18.09 38.31 14.10
CA ASP A 496 -18.75 39.17 13.13
C ASP A 496 -19.65 38.31 12.23
N GLU A 497 -20.97 38.49 12.36
CA GLU A 497 -21.96 37.74 11.57
C GLU A 497 -21.83 37.98 10.06
N THR A 498 -21.30 39.14 9.64
CA THR A 498 -21.04 39.40 8.21
C THR A 498 -19.92 38.52 7.68
N LEU A 499 -18.87 38.28 8.47
CA LEU A 499 -17.77 37.37 8.12
C LEU A 499 -18.25 35.91 8.01
N TYR A 500 -19.24 35.48 8.82
CA TYR A 500 -19.81 34.13 8.69
C TYR A 500 -20.56 33.95 7.38
N ALA A 501 -21.33 34.95 6.94
CA ALA A 501 -22.01 34.91 5.66
C ALA A 501 -21.02 34.92 4.49
N GLU A 502 -19.96 35.75 4.55
CA GLU A 502 -18.91 35.79 3.53
C GLU A 502 -18.14 34.46 3.43
N HIS A 503 -17.78 33.88 4.57
CA HIS A 503 -17.08 32.59 4.61
C HIS A 503 -17.98 31.46 4.11
N ALA A 504 -19.27 31.45 4.49
CA ALA A 504 -20.24 30.49 3.97
C ALA A 504 -20.45 30.64 2.45
N ASP A 505 -20.46 31.88 1.92
CA ASP A 505 -20.53 32.13 0.47
C ASP A 505 -19.31 31.56 -0.25
N LEU A 506 -18.10 31.81 0.28
CA LEU A 506 -16.85 31.27 -0.24
C LEU A 506 -16.87 29.73 -0.25
N LEU A 507 -17.21 29.11 0.89
CA LEU A 507 -17.27 27.65 1.02
C LEU A 507 -18.32 27.01 0.11
N SER A 508 -19.44 27.70 -0.13
CA SER A 508 -20.51 27.18 -0.99
C SER A 508 -19.99 26.83 -2.40
N ARG A 509 -18.98 27.56 -2.90
CA ARG A 509 -18.36 27.34 -4.21
C ARG A 509 -17.64 25.99 -4.32
N PHE A 510 -17.21 25.44 -3.18
CA PHE A 510 -16.48 24.18 -3.09
C PHE A 510 -17.39 23.02 -2.65
N ILE A 511 -18.25 23.28 -1.67
CA ILE A 511 -19.14 22.26 -1.10
C ILE A 511 -20.19 21.81 -2.10
N ARG A 512 -20.66 22.73 -2.93
CA ARG A 512 -21.68 22.42 -3.92
C ARG A 512 -21.24 21.39 -4.96
N PRO A 513 -20.13 21.57 -5.70
CA PRO A 513 -19.69 20.54 -6.66
C PRO A 513 -19.41 19.20 -5.97
N LEU A 514 -18.89 19.23 -4.73
CA LEU A 514 -18.70 18.03 -3.93
C LEU A 514 -20.03 17.34 -3.57
N THR A 515 -21.05 18.10 -3.16
CA THR A 515 -22.39 17.54 -2.85
C THR A 515 -23.07 16.98 -4.11
N ALA A 516 -22.93 17.71 -5.23
CA ALA A 516 -23.52 17.32 -6.51
C ALA A 516 -22.90 16.04 -7.06
N VAL A 517 -21.58 15.86 -6.94
CA VAL A 517 -20.92 14.62 -7.40
C VAL A 517 -21.26 13.39 -6.54
N CYS A 518 -21.63 13.62 -5.28
CA CYS A 518 -22.08 12.56 -4.37
C CYS A 518 -23.56 12.19 -4.56
N ALA A 519 -24.25 12.72 -5.59
CA ALA A 519 -25.61 12.32 -5.93
C ALA A 519 -25.65 10.96 -6.66
N PRO A 520 -26.61 10.07 -6.36
CA PRO A 520 -26.75 8.79 -7.06
C PRO A 520 -26.87 8.95 -8.58
N GLU A 521 -27.49 10.05 -9.03
CA GLU A 521 -27.70 10.38 -10.44
C GLU A 521 -26.76 11.51 -10.92
N ALA A 522 -25.60 11.68 -10.27
CA ALA A 522 -24.66 12.72 -10.65
C ALA A 522 -24.26 12.57 -12.13
N PRO A 523 -24.42 13.62 -12.96
CA PRO A 523 -24.03 13.57 -14.37
C PRO A 523 -22.51 13.69 -14.48
N VAL A 524 -21.81 12.57 -14.30
CA VAL A 524 -20.36 12.50 -14.23
C VAL A 524 -19.84 11.70 -15.42
N ALA A 525 -18.86 12.25 -16.12
CA ALA A 525 -18.16 11.56 -17.21
C ALA A 525 -16.65 11.57 -16.98
N GLU A 526 -15.98 10.47 -17.30
CA GLU A 526 -14.52 10.41 -17.26
C GLU A 526 -13.93 11.21 -18.44
N ALA A 527 -12.96 12.07 -18.16
CA ALA A 527 -12.46 13.04 -19.14
C ALA A 527 -11.71 12.38 -20.32
N GLY A 528 -11.08 11.23 -20.10
CA GLY A 528 -10.47 10.37 -21.12
C GLY A 528 -11.45 9.84 -22.17
N VAL A 529 -12.73 9.68 -21.81
CA VAL A 529 -13.80 9.33 -22.76
C VAL A 529 -14.07 10.49 -23.73
N LEU A 530 -14.13 11.73 -23.22
CA LEU A 530 -14.35 12.90 -24.07
C LEU A 530 -13.25 13.11 -25.10
N VAL A 531 -12.02 12.70 -24.78
CA VAL A 531 -10.89 12.74 -25.72
C VAL A 531 -10.75 11.47 -26.56
N GLY A 532 -11.68 10.53 -26.44
CA GLY A 532 -11.73 9.29 -27.24
C GLY A 532 -10.61 8.29 -26.95
N ARG A 533 -10.02 8.34 -25.75
CA ARG A 533 -8.81 7.56 -25.41
C ARG A 533 -8.98 6.61 -24.24
N LYS A 534 -10.13 6.64 -23.55
CA LYS A 534 -10.49 5.68 -22.52
C LYS A 534 -11.89 5.12 -22.78
N PRO A 535 -12.15 3.85 -22.39
CA PRO A 535 -13.52 3.34 -22.32
C PRO A 535 -14.31 4.10 -21.25
N GLU A 536 -15.64 4.06 -21.34
CA GLU A 536 -16.50 4.57 -20.29
C GLU A 536 -16.21 3.87 -18.96
N ALA A 537 -16.05 4.67 -17.90
CA ALA A 537 -15.86 4.20 -16.53
C ALA A 537 -17.11 4.52 -15.71
N PRO A 538 -17.58 3.58 -14.86
CA PRO A 538 -18.75 3.82 -14.02
C PRO A 538 -18.48 4.87 -12.94
N TRP A 539 -19.54 5.59 -12.55
CA TRP A 539 -19.57 6.42 -11.35
C TRP A 539 -20.58 5.85 -10.35
N PRO A 540 -20.26 5.72 -9.05
CA PRO A 540 -19.00 6.06 -8.39
C PRO A 540 -17.80 5.22 -8.87
N PRO A 541 -16.57 5.73 -8.76
CA PRO A 541 -15.37 4.99 -9.15
C PRO A 541 -15.27 3.70 -8.36
N GLU A 542 -14.86 2.62 -9.03
CA GLU A 542 -14.44 1.43 -8.31
C GLU A 542 -13.21 1.76 -7.46
N PRO A 543 -13.12 1.26 -6.22
CA PRO A 543 -11.93 1.44 -5.42
C PRO A 543 -10.74 0.85 -6.19
N GLY A 544 -9.72 1.66 -6.48
CA GLY A 544 -8.52 1.22 -7.19
C GLY A 544 -7.34 2.13 -6.90
N LEU A 545 -6.12 1.57 -6.87
CA LEU A 545 -4.92 2.38 -6.85
C LEU A 545 -4.56 2.69 -8.29
N LEU A 546 -4.80 3.93 -8.68
CA LEU A 546 -4.33 4.43 -9.95
C LEU A 546 -2.98 5.11 -9.72
N ASP A 547 -1.96 4.69 -10.47
CA ASP A 547 -0.67 5.39 -10.53
C ASP A 547 -0.83 6.81 -11.12
N GLU A 548 -1.93 7.02 -11.86
CA GLU A 548 -2.31 8.27 -12.49
C GLU A 548 -3.55 8.86 -11.83
N MET A 549 -3.66 10.19 -11.88
CA MET A 549 -4.90 10.87 -11.51
C MET A 549 -6.01 10.49 -12.49
N GLN A 550 -7.25 10.36 -12.01
CA GLN A 550 -8.42 10.22 -12.88
C GLN A 550 -9.31 11.45 -12.77
N LEU A 551 -9.62 12.06 -13.92
CA LEU A 551 -10.39 13.30 -13.97
C LEU A 551 -11.84 13.03 -14.37
N TRP A 552 -12.75 13.50 -13.54
CA TRP A 552 -14.18 13.40 -13.69
C TRP A 552 -14.77 14.78 -13.98
N LEU A 553 -15.65 14.84 -14.97
CA LEU A 553 -16.31 16.05 -15.41
C LEU A 553 -17.73 16.04 -14.87
N LEU A 554 -18.08 17.03 -14.04
CA LEU A 554 -19.41 17.13 -13.45
C LEU A 554 -20.29 18.10 -14.24
N GLY A 555 -21.35 17.55 -14.84
CA GLY A 555 -22.35 18.25 -15.64
C GLY A 555 -22.49 17.68 -17.05
N ASN A 556 -23.61 18.00 -17.72
CA ASN A 556 -23.86 17.61 -19.11
C ASN A 556 -22.96 18.42 -20.06
N ARG A 557 -21.67 18.08 -20.15
CA ARG A 557 -20.82 18.47 -21.28
C ARG A 557 -21.09 17.48 -22.41
N THR A 558 -22.25 17.60 -23.06
CA THR A 558 -22.52 16.88 -24.30
C THR A 558 -21.50 17.32 -25.35
N THR A 559 -20.78 16.35 -25.90
CA THR A 559 -19.99 16.48 -27.11
C THR A 559 -20.84 17.13 -28.20
N ALA A 560 -20.39 18.28 -28.70
CA ALA A 560 -20.90 18.89 -29.93
C ALA A 560 -19.92 18.59 -31.05
#